data_AF-A0A6I9RXR2-F1
#
_entry.id   AF-A0A6I9RXR2-F1
#
_cell.length_a   1.000
_cell.length_b   1.000
_cell.length_c   1.000
_cell.angle_alpha   90.00
_cell.angle_beta   90.00
_cell.angle_gamma   90.00
#
_symmetry.space_group_name_H-M   'P 1'
#
loop_
_entity.id
_entity.type
_entity.pdbx_description
1 polymer ?
#
loop_
_entity_poly.entity_id
_entity_poly.type
_entity_poly.pdbx_seq_one_letter_code
_entity_poly.pdbx_strand_id
1 'polypeptide(L)'
;MLVGGGEDGEGEDGDEADRERDEQAGDVLEAEEWASEEGVRALGPLRRRGRRHRLLSPWKALRVLQHQLVNARYTTEKWIFSGTLFSMEKTIDRYRRHAKSGINNNEVTQIVQLQQWKFEAASMSRKIESLEVSKRKLLGENLESCSAEELHEIEGKIEQSLCHVRGKKNQLLEEQIATLKEQEQTLMEENALLREKCKLQSQLRPAAAPEETVPCSQDGENMEVETELYIGWPGRGRTNCRSQG
;
A
#
# COMPACT_ATOMS: atom_id res chain seq x y z
N MET A 1 -24.20 29.70 5.55
CA MET A 1 -25.00 29.09 6.63
C MET A 1 -25.59 27.79 6.12
N LEU A 2 -25.33 26.70 6.84
CA LEU A 2 -25.80 25.29 6.76
C LEU A 2 -24.59 24.48 7.29
N VAL A 3 -24.37 24.34 8.60
CA VAL A 3 -25.04 23.53 9.65
C VAL A 3 -24.92 22.01 9.43
N GLY A 4 -24.34 21.34 10.44
CA GLY A 4 -24.27 19.88 10.66
C GLY A 4 -22.82 19.39 10.50
N GLY A 5 -22.06 19.03 11.53
CA GLY A 5 -22.31 18.13 12.67
C GLY A 5 -21.14 17.11 12.58
N GLY A 6 -20.16 17.04 13.47
CA GLY A 6 -20.29 16.76 14.89
C GLY A 6 -20.39 15.24 15.04
N GLU A 7 -19.28 14.56 15.36
CA GLU A 7 -19.25 13.44 16.31
C GLU A 7 -17.83 12.97 16.59
N ASP A 8 -17.63 12.77 17.89
CA ASP A 8 -16.43 12.44 18.61
C ASP A 8 -16.11 10.95 18.52
N GLY A 9 -14.88 10.58 18.90
CA GLY A 9 -14.48 9.18 19.00
C GLY A 9 -13.09 9.02 19.63
N GLU A 10 -12.95 9.43 20.89
CA GLU A 10 -11.95 8.90 21.81
C GLU A 10 -12.37 7.48 22.25
N GLY A 11 -11.39 6.60 22.45
CA GLY A 11 -11.53 5.25 23.00
C GLY A 11 -10.20 4.53 22.81
N GLU A 12 -9.23 4.71 23.70
CA GLU A 12 -9.03 3.97 24.97
C GLU A 12 -8.88 2.44 24.80
N ASP A 13 -7.69 2.01 25.21
CA ASP A 13 -7.42 0.86 26.07
C ASP A 13 -7.89 -0.55 25.69
N GLY A 14 -6.90 -1.44 25.71
CA GLY A 14 -7.01 -2.65 26.52
C GLY A 14 -6.93 -3.95 25.76
N ASP A 15 -5.71 -4.39 25.42
CA ASP A 15 -5.41 -5.81 25.19
C ASP A 15 -4.43 -6.32 26.26
N GLU A 16 -4.88 -6.24 27.51
CA GLU A 16 -4.43 -7.07 28.63
C GLU A 16 -5.27 -8.36 28.59
N ALA A 17 -4.77 -9.46 27.99
CA ALA A 17 -5.34 -10.80 28.23
C ALA A 17 -4.48 -12.01 27.81
N ASP A 18 -3.15 -11.97 27.85
CA ASP A 18 -2.35 -13.22 27.81
C ASP A 18 -2.21 -13.81 29.22
N ARG A 19 -3.31 -14.33 29.76
CA ARG A 19 -3.32 -15.27 30.88
C ARG A 19 -4.20 -16.45 30.53
N GLU A 20 -3.69 -17.34 29.68
CA GLU A 20 -4.19 -18.71 29.64
C GLU A 20 -3.84 -19.36 30.99
N ARG A 21 -4.89 -19.70 31.75
CA ARG A 21 -4.79 -20.40 33.01
C ARG A 21 -4.37 -21.83 32.70
N ASP A 22 -3.29 -22.28 33.32
CA ASP A 22 -2.96 -23.70 33.42
C ASP A 22 -4.14 -24.42 34.12
N GLU A 23 -4.98 -25.10 33.35
CA GLU A 23 -5.96 -26.02 33.90
C GLU A 23 -5.23 -27.27 34.41
N GLN A 24 -5.49 -27.59 35.68
CA GLN A 24 -4.91 -28.72 36.39
C GLN A 24 -5.25 -30.05 35.72
N ALA A 25 -4.27 -30.95 35.68
CA ALA A 25 -4.46 -32.32 35.23
C ALA A 25 -5.59 -32.97 36.04
N GLY A 26 -6.71 -33.22 35.35
CA GLY A 26 -7.87 -33.93 35.89
C GLY A 26 -7.49 -35.32 36.39
N ASP A 27 -8.12 -35.66 37.52
CA ASP A 27 -7.86 -36.80 38.37
C ASP A 27 -7.73 -38.14 37.66
N VAL A 28 -6.79 -38.93 38.20
CA VAL A 28 -6.69 -40.37 38.01
C VAL A 28 -7.99 -41.00 38.52
N LEU A 29 -8.94 -41.25 37.61
CA LEU A 29 -10.04 -42.16 37.88
C LEU A 29 -9.48 -43.59 37.94
N GLU A 30 -9.17 -43.95 39.17
CA GLU A 30 -9.22 -45.28 39.76
C GLU A 30 -10.25 -46.16 39.03
N ALA A 31 -9.76 -47.13 38.26
CA ALA A 31 -10.62 -48.17 37.69
C ALA A 31 -10.88 -49.21 38.77
N GLU A 32 -12.17 -49.34 39.09
CA GLU A 32 -12.74 -50.19 40.12
C GLU A 32 -12.31 -51.66 40.05
N GLU A 33 -12.08 -52.18 41.25
CA GLU A 33 -11.99 -53.57 41.62
C GLU A 33 -13.25 -54.34 41.19
N TRP A 34 -13.11 -55.29 40.26
CA TRP A 34 -14.13 -56.32 40.04
C TRP A 34 -13.60 -57.68 40.49
N ALA A 35 -14.20 -58.11 41.59
CA ALA A 35 -14.15 -59.43 42.16
C ALA A 35 -14.52 -60.51 41.12
N SER A 36 -13.77 -61.61 41.17
CA SER A 36 -14.10 -62.84 40.46
C SER A 36 -15.30 -63.51 41.11
N GLU A 37 -16.50 -63.32 40.58
CA GLU A 37 -17.65 -64.18 40.87
C GLU A 37 -17.64 -65.42 39.97
N GLU A 38 -17.40 -66.54 40.65
CA GLU A 38 -17.86 -67.91 40.43
C GLU A 38 -18.74 -68.25 39.20
N GLY A 39 -18.37 -69.36 38.56
CA GLY A 39 -19.19 -70.04 37.56
C GLY A 39 -18.84 -71.52 37.43
N VAL A 40 -18.87 -72.25 38.54
CA VAL A 40 -18.74 -73.71 38.58
C VAL A 40 -19.98 -74.37 37.98
N ARG A 41 -19.95 -74.77 36.70
CA ARG A 41 -20.65 -75.99 36.22
C ARG A 41 -20.45 -76.27 34.71
N ALA A 42 -19.83 -77.41 34.40
CA ALA A 42 -20.41 -78.45 33.54
C ALA A 42 -19.55 -79.73 33.52
N LEU A 43 -20.00 -80.76 34.26
CA LEU A 43 -20.20 -82.17 33.87
C LEU A 43 -19.18 -82.79 32.88
N GLY A 44 -18.52 -83.93 33.11
CA GLY A 44 -18.73 -85.04 34.04
C GLY A 44 -17.63 -86.13 33.84
N PRO A 45 -17.69 -87.26 34.55
CA PRO A 45 -16.54 -88.16 34.71
C PRO A 45 -16.45 -89.20 33.58
N LEU A 46 -15.46 -89.09 32.70
CA LEU A 46 -15.06 -90.22 31.84
C LEU A 46 -13.97 -91.04 32.53
N ARG A 47 -14.41 -92.13 33.18
CA ARG A 47 -13.54 -93.27 33.48
C ARG A 47 -12.85 -93.74 32.20
N ARG A 48 -11.53 -93.57 32.09
CA ARG A 48 -10.71 -94.40 31.20
C ARG A 48 -9.85 -95.36 32.02
N ARG A 49 -10.07 -96.65 31.75
CA ARG A 49 -9.29 -97.78 32.25
C ARG A 49 -7.80 -97.53 32.09
N GLY A 50 -7.09 -97.90 33.17
CA GLY A 50 -5.65 -98.03 33.33
C GLY A 50 -4.77 -97.63 32.15
N ARG A 51 -3.99 -96.56 32.34
CA ARG A 51 -2.59 -96.52 31.92
C ARG A 51 -1.79 -95.83 33.00
N ARG A 52 -0.68 -96.47 33.37
CA ARG A 52 0.33 -95.92 34.28
C ARG A 52 0.75 -94.55 33.75
N HIS A 53 0.55 -93.52 34.55
CA HIS A 53 1.14 -92.20 34.35
C HIS A 53 2.65 -92.42 34.31
N ARG A 54 3.24 -92.33 33.11
CA ARG A 54 4.66 -92.01 33.02
C ARG A 54 4.75 -90.58 33.49
N LEU A 55 5.16 -90.37 34.74
CA LEU A 55 5.71 -89.10 35.16
C LEU A 55 6.70 -88.72 34.06
N LEU A 56 6.43 -87.60 33.36
CA LEU A 56 7.42 -87.08 32.44
C LEU A 56 8.69 -86.95 33.27
N SER A 57 9.76 -87.59 32.81
CA SER A 57 11.09 -87.46 33.40
C SER A 57 11.30 -85.98 33.74
N PRO A 58 11.81 -85.59 34.91
CA PRO A 58 11.88 -84.19 35.33
C PRO A 58 12.36 -83.22 34.23
N TRP A 59 13.30 -83.67 33.42
CA TRP A 59 13.86 -83.01 32.24
C TRP A 59 12.86 -82.71 31.10
N LYS A 60 11.83 -83.54 30.90
CA LYS A 60 10.78 -83.32 29.90
C LYS A 60 9.75 -82.28 30.38
N ALA A 61 9.42 -82.27 31.67
CA ALA A 61 8.61 -81.21 32.27
C ALA A 61 9.38 -79.87 32.25
N LEU A 62 10.68 -79.90 32.56
CA LEU A 62 11.57 -78.75 32.46
C LEU A 62 11.60 -78.18 31.04
N ARG A 63 11.65 -79.05 30.01
CA ARG A 63 11.67 -78.62 28.60
C ARG A 63 10.36 -77.94 28.17
N VAL A 64 9.21 -78.46 28.62
CA VAL A 64 7.91 -77.84 28.32
C VAL A 64 7.77 -76.51 29.05
N LEU A 65 8.12 -76.45 30.33
CA LEU A 65 8.09 -75.21 31.12
C LEU A 65 9.07 -74.16 30.56
N GLN A 66 10.26 -74.58 30.14
CA GLN A 66 11.24 -73.72 29.49
C GLN A 66 10.71 -73.17 28.16
N HIS A 67 10.07 -74.01 27.34
CA HIS A 67 9.46 -73.56 26.08
C HIS A 67 8.27 -72.61 26.32
N GLN A 68 7.45 -72.85 27.34
CA GLN A 68 6.35 -71.96 27.71
C GLN A 68 6.84 -70.60 28.23
N LEU A 69 7.89 -70.58 29.05
CA LEU A 69 8.50 -69.34 29.54
C LEU A 69 9.18 -68.54 28.41
N VAL A 70 9.87 -69.21 27.49
CA VAL A 70 10.47 -68.58 26.31
C VAL A 70 9.38 -67.98 25.41
N ASN A 71 8.29 -68.69 25.19
CA ASN A 71 7.17 -68.19 24.39
C ASN A 71 6.47 -67.01 25.07
N ALA A 72 6.20 -67.09 26.37
CA ALA A 72 5.59 -66.00 27.13
C ALA A 72 6.45 -64.73 27.07
N ARG A 73 7.77 -64.87 27.27
CA ARG A 73 8.73 -63.75 27.15
C ARG A 73 8.80 -63.17 25.73
N TYR A 74 8.82 -64.02 24.71
CA TYR A 74 8.80 -63.57 23.33
C TYR A 74 7.50 -62.82 22.97
N THR A 75 6.37 -63.25 23.50
CA THR A 75 5.08 -62.58 23.27
C THR A 75 4.98 -61.24 23.98
N THR A 76 5.50 -61.10 25.20
CA THR A 76 5.46 -59.83 25.94
C THR A 76 6.44 -58.82 25.35
N GLU A 77 7.65 -59.24 24.97
CA GLU A 77 8.63 -58.36 24.30
C GLU A 77 8.09 -57.88 22.94
N LYS A 78 7.45 -58.78 22.17
CA LYS A 78 6.82 -58.41 20.89
C LYS A 78 5.62 -57.48 21.06
N TRP A 79 4.80 -57.69 22.09
CA TRP A 79 3.64 -56.84 22.37
C TRP A 79 4.05 -55.45 22.87
N ILE A 80 5.05 -55.36 23.75
CA ILE A 80 5.61 -54.09 24.23
C ILE A 80 6.27 -53.32 23.07
N PHE A 81 7.03 -53.99 22.22
CA PHE A 81 7.62 -53.36 21.03
C PHE A 81 6.55 -52.87 20.05
N SER A 82 5.51 -53.66 19.81
CA SER A 82 4.41 -53.26 18.93
C SER A 82 3.59 -52.08 19.50
N GLY A 83 3.34 -52.06 20.80
CA GLY A 83 2.59 -50.99 21.47
C GLY A 83 3.37 -49.68 21.55
N THR A 84 4.67 -49.75 21.85
CA THR A 84 5.57 -48.58 21.86
C THR A 84 5.81 -48.05 20.46
N LEU A 85 6.04 -48.93 19.46
CA LEU A 85 6.18 -48.53 18.06
C LEU A 85 4.92 -47.85 17.53
N PHE A 86 3.73 -48.38 17.82
CA PHE A 86 2.45 -47.77 17.43
C PHE A 86 2.21 -46.40 18.10
N SER A 87 2.59 -46.26 19.38
CA SER A 87 2.50 -44.98 20.10
C SER A 87 3.50 -43.94 19.58
N MET A 88 4.74 -44.37 19.30
CA MET A 88 5.77 -43.52 18.71
C MET A 88 5.41 -43.11 17.28
N GLU A 89 4.91 -44.03 16.46
CA GLU A 89 4.46 -43.76 15.09
C GLU A 89 3.32 -42.74 15.07
N LYS A 90 2.32 -42.89 15.95
CA LYS A 90 1.26 -41.89 16.14
C LYS A 90 1.78 -40.52 16.57
N THR A 91 2.79 -40.50 17.43
CA THR A 91 3.42 -39.27 17.94
C THR A 91 4.20 -38.59 16.81
N ILE A 92 5.03 -39.33 16.09
CA ILE A 92 5.77 -38.88 14.91
C ILE A 92 4.81 -38.37 13.83
N ASP A 93 3.70 -39.06 13.58
CA ASP A 93 2.71 -38.64 12.60
C ASP A 93 1.92 -37.39 13.05
N ARG A 94 1.73 -37.18 14.35
CA ARG A 94 1.18 -35.93 14.88
C ARG A 94 2.15 -34.77 14.59
N TYR A 95 3.43 -34.93 14.91
CA TYR A 95 4.44 -33.91 14.63
C TYR A 95 4.60 -33.64 13.13
N ARG A 96 4.60 -34.67 12.28
CA ARG A 96 4.64 -34.51 10.82
C ARG A 96 3.42 -33.75 10.28
N ARG A 97 2.24 -33.99 10.85
CA ARG A 97 1.02 -33.25 10.47
C ARG A 97 1.08 -31.78 10.90
N HIS A 98 1.53 -31.48 12.11
CA HIS A 98 1.69 -30.09 12.56
C HIS A 98 2.77 -29.33 11.78
N ALA A 99 3.91 -29.96 11.49
CA ALA A 99 4.95 -29.36 10.66
C ALA A 99 4.46 -29.03 9.24
N LYS A 100 3.68 -29.93 8.62
CA LYS A 100 3.05 -29.68 7.31
C LYS A 100 1.92 -28.65 7.40
N SER A 101 1.12 -28.67 8.46
CA SER A 101 -0.07 -27.80 8.56
C SER A 101 0.27 -26.33 8.84
N GLY A 102 1.39 -26.04 9.53
CA GLY A 102 1.82 -24.67 9.82
C GLY A 102 2.60 -24.00 8.68
N ILE A 103 3.36 -24.79 7.92
CA ILE A 103 4.25 -24.31 6.85
C ILE A 103 3.47 -24.12 5.53
N ASN A 104 2.62 -25.07 5.17
CA ASN A 104 2.06 -25.14 3.82
C ASN A 104 1.07 -24.02 3.50
N ASN A 105 0.27 -23.56 4.46
CA ASN A 105 -0.75 -22.54 4.18
C ASN A 105 -0.15 -21.13 4.16
N ASN A 106 0.75 -20.81 5.10
CA ASN A 106 1.31 -19.47 5.23
C ASN A 106 2.42 -19.18 4.20
N GLU A 107 3.23 -20.18 3.82
CA GLU A 107 4.22 -20.00 2.76
C GLU A 107 3.56 -19.90 1.38
N VAL A 108 2.53 -20.71 1.12
CA VAL A 108 1.78 -20.63 -0.14
C VAL A 108 1.06 -19.28 -0.26
N THR A 109 0.42 -18.79 0.81
CA THR A 109 -0.19 -17.45 0.79
C THR A 109 0.84 -16.34 0.58
N GLN A 110 2.01 -16.42 1.25
CA GLN A 110 3.10 -15.46 1.03
C GLN A 110 3.68 -15.51 -0.39
N ILE A 111 3.85 -16.71 -0.97
CA ILE A 111 4.31 -16.87 -2.36
C ILE A 111 3.27 -16.28 -3.33
N VAL A 112 1.99 -16.54 -3.12
CA VAL A 112 0.90 -16.00 -3.94
C VAL A 112 0.84 -14.47 -3.83
N GLN A 113 0.96 -13.92 -2.61
CA GLN A 113 1.04 -12.48 -2.40
C GLN A 113 2.28 -11.89 -3.09
N LEU A 114 3.46 -12.46 -2.90
CA LEU A 114 4.68 -11.99 -3.56
C LEU A 114 4.53 -12.02 -5.10
N GLN A 115 3.90 -13.06 -5.65
CA GLN A 115 3.61 -13.15 -7.08
C GLN A 115 2.61 -12.07 -7.52
N GLN A 116 1.57 -11.82 -6.74
CA GLN A 116 0.61 -10.75 -7.00
C GLN A 116 1.29 -9.39 -7.00
N TRP A 117 2.13 -9.08 -6.02
CA TRP A 117 2.85 -7.80 -5.93
C TRP A 117 3.83 -7.65 -7.08
N LYS A 118 4.51 -8.72 -7.50
CA LYS A 118 5.35 -8.72 -8.70
C LYS A 118 4.55 -8.42 -9.96
N PHE A 119 3.38 -9.05 -10.09
CA PHE A 119 2.48 -8.79 -11.22
C PHE A 119 1.95 -7.36 -11.23
N GLU A 120 1.54 -6.84 -10.07
CA GLU A 120 1.07 -5.47 -9.90
C GLU A 120 2.19 -4.47 -10.20
N ALA A 121 3.40 -4.69 -9.70
CA ALA A 121 4.57 -3.88 -10.02
C ALA A 121 4.85 -3.87 -11.52
N ALA A 122 4.90 -5.05 -12.17
CA ALA A 122 5.09 -5.15 -13.62
C ALA A 122 3.95 -4.50 -14.42
N SER A 123 2.72 -4.55 -13.90
CA SER A 123 1.56 -3.86 -14.49
C SER A 123 1.71 -2.34 -14.40
N MET A 124 2.12 -1.82 -13.23
CA MET A 124 2.40 -0.40 -13.03
C MET A 124 3.56 0.07 -13.90
N SER A 125 4.66 -0.68 -13.98
CA SER A 125 5.80 -0.36 -14.87
C SER A 125 5.35 -0.22 -16.33
N ARG A 126 4.57 -1.17 -16.85
CA ARG A 126 4.02 -1.08 -18.21
C ARG A 126 3.12 0.13 -18.42
N LYS A 127 2.31 0.50 -17.42
CA LYS A 127 1.48 1.71 -17.47
C LYS A 127 2.32 2.98 -17.54
N ILE A 128 3.38 3.05 -16.72
CA ILE A 128 4.32 4.18 -16.72
C ILE A 128 4.99 4.29 -18.09
N GLU A 129 5.54 3.20 -18.62
CA GLU A 129 6.18 3.17 -19.94
C GLU A 129 5.20 3.63 -21.04
N SER A 130 3.96 3.17 -21.01
CA SER A 130 2.92 3.61 -21.96
C SER A 130 2.62 5.10 -21.85
N LEU A 131 2.58 5.65 -20.63
CA LEU A 131 2.37 7.08 -20.40
C LEU A 131 3.58 7.91 -20.87
N GLU A 132 4.79 7.43 -20.65
CA GLU A 132 6.02 8.08 -21.12
C GLU A 132 6.12 8.09 -22.65
N VAL A 133 5.75 7.00 -23.31
CA VAL A 133 5.64 6.95 -24.77
C VAL A 133 4.61 7.97 -25.26
N SER A 134 3.42 8.00 -24.66
CA SER A 134 2.37 8.97 -25.00
C SER A 134 2.85 10.41 -24.81
N LYS A 135 3.51 10.71 -23.68
CA LYS A 135 4.13 12.02 -23.41
C LYS A 135 5.12 12.41 -24.50
N ARG A 136 6.05 11.51 -24.87
CA ARG A 136 7.03 11.76 -25.94
C ARG A 136 6.35 12.05 -27.27
N LYS A 137 5.31 11.28 -27.63
CA LYS A 137 4.50 11.53 -28.83
C LYS A 137 3.84 12.92 -28.80
N LEU A 138 3.24 13.33 -27.68
CA LEU A 138 2.67 14.67 -27.51
C LEU A 138 3.71 15.79 -27.58
N LEU A 139 4.97 15.52 -27.25
CA LEU A 139 6.10 16.44 -27.40
C LEU A 139 6.69 16.46 -28.82
N GLY A 140 6.16 15.65 -29.73
CA GLY A 140 6.65 15.54 -31.11
C GLY A 140 7.86 14.63 -31.29
N GLU A 141 8.17 13.79 -30.30
CA GLU A 141 9.32 12.88 -30.34
C GLU A 141 8.92 11.46 -30.77
N ASN A 142 9.81 10.74 -31.47
CA ASN A 142 9.65 9.33 -31.89
C ASN A 142 8.37 9.03 -32.71
N LEU A 143 7.97 9.98 -33.58
CA LEU A 143 6.76 9.88 -34.40
C LEU A 143 6.88 8.96 -35.62
N GLU A 144 8.09 8.49 -35.94
CA GLU A 144 8.37 7.63 -37.11
C GLU A 144 7.55 6.34 -37.13
N SER A 145 7.12 5.87 -35.95
CA SER A 145 6.32 4.65 -35.77
C SER A 145 4.80 4.89 -35.72
N CYS A 146 4.35 6.15 -35.75
CA CYS A 146 2.94 6.50 -35.65
C CYS A 146 2.24 6.33 -37.00
N SER A 147 0.99 5.87 -36.98
CA SER A 147 0.13 5.90 -38.15
C SER A 147 -0.38 7.31 -38.44
N ALA A 148 -0.90 7.55 -39.65
CA ALA A 148 -1.51 8.84 -40.00
C ALA A 148 -2.71 9.19 -39.11
N GLU A 149 -3.50 8.20 -38.71
CA GLU A 149 -4.65 8.37 -37.80
C GLU A 149 -4.18 8.78 -36.40
N GLU A 150 -3.16 8.11 -35.85
CA GLU A 150 -2.58 8.46 -34.55
C GLU A 150 -2.01 9.88 -34.54
N LEU A 151 -1.34 10.29 -35.62
CA LEU A 151 -0.81 11.65 -35.76
C LEU A 151 -1.92 12.69 -35.76
N HIS A 152 -3.02 12.43 -36.46
CA HIS A 152 -4.17 13.34 -36.49
C HIS A 152 -4.84 13.46 -35.10
N GLU A 153 -4.94 12.36 -34.35
CA GLU A 153 -5.43 12.42 -32.97
C GLU A 153 -4.52 13.24 -32.05
N ILE A 154 -3.21 13.09 -32.19
CA ILE A 154 -2.21 13.84 -31.41
C ILE A 154 -2.33 15.34 -31.73
N GLU A 155 -2.40 15.68 -33.01
CA GLU A 155 -2.60 17.06 -33.48
C GLU A 155 -3.88 17.67 -32.89
N GLY A 156 -5.02 16.97 -33.00
CA GLY A 156 -6.29 17.44 -32.46
C GLY A 156 -6.24 17.66 -30.94
N LYS A 157 -5.59 16.76 -30.18
CA LYS A 157 -5.41 16.90 -28.73
C LYS A 157 -4.57 18.14 -28.39
N ILE A 158 -3.48 18.37 -29.12
CA ILE A 158 -2.61 19.54 -28.91
C ILE A 158 -3.37 20.82 -29.25
N GLU A 159 -4.06 20.87 -30.39
CA GLU A 159 -4.82 22.03 -30.83
C GLU A 159 -5.93 22.39 -29.84
N GLN A 160 -6.70 21.41 -29.38
CA GLN A 160 -7.74 21.62 -28.37
C GLN A 160 -7.15 22.17 -27.06
N SER A 161 -6.05 21.58 -26.58
CA SER A 161 -5.39 22.05 -25.35
C SER A 161 -4.83 23.47 -25.49
N LEU A 162 -4.29 23.81 -26.67
CA LEU A 162 -3.75 25.13 -26.97
C LEU A 162 -4.86 26.17 -27.03
N CYS A 163 -6.00 25.83 -27.66
CA CYS A 163 -7.18 26.67 -27.69
C CYS A 163 -7.66 26.98 -26.26
N HIS A 164 -7.73 25.96 -25.39
CA HIS A 164 -8.12 26.13 -23.99
C HIS A 164 -7.15 27.03 -23.22
N VAL A 165 -5.84 26.81 -23.36
CA VAL A 165 -4.81 27.65 -22.71
C VAL A 165 -4.89 29.10 -23.17
N ARG A 166 -5.03 29.33 -24.48
CA ARG A 166 -5.20 30.67 -25.05
C ARG A 166 -6.48 31.33 -24.56
N GLY A 167 -7.59 30.60 -24.53
CA GLY A 167 -8.87 31.09 -24.01
C GLY A 167 -8.74 31.56 -22.56
N LYS A 168 -8.17 30.73 -21.68
CA LYS A 168 -7.92 31.11 -20.28
C LYS A 168 -6.99 32.30 -20.13
N LYS A 169 -5.92 32.36 -20.93
CA LYS A 169 -4.97 33.49 -20.91
C LYS A 169 -5.66 34.78 -21.33
N ASN A 170 -6.46 34.75 -22.39
CA ASN A 170 -7.18 35.91 -22.88
C ASN A 170 -8.22 36.37 -21.85
N GLN A 171 -8.98 35.44 -21.26
CA GLN A 171 -9.93 35.75 -20.20
C GLN A 171 -9.25 36.48 -19.02
N LEU A 172 -8.12 35.96 -18.53
CA LEU A 172 -7.38 36.60 -17.44
C LEU A 172 -6.87 37.99 -17.81
N LEU A 173 -6.39 38.17 -19.04
CA LEU A 173 -5.94 39.48 -19.53
C LEU A 173 -7.11 40.46 -19.66
N GLU A 174 -8.27 40.01 -20.12
CA GLU A 174 -9.49 40.83 -20.19
C GLU A 174 -9.93 41.29 -18.80
N GLU A 175 -9.91 40.39 -17.81
CA GLU A 175 -10.20 40.72 -16.40
C GLU A 175 -9.20 41.77 -15.86
N GLN A 176 -7.91 41.62 -16.15
CA GLN A 176 -6.88 42.60 -15.76
C GLN A 176 -7.08 43.96 -16.45
N ILE A 177 -7.41 43.97 -17.74
CA ILE A 177 -7.70 45.21 -18.48
C ILE A 177 -8.94 45.89 -17.89
N ALA A 178 -9.99 45.13 -17.55
CA ALA A 178 -11.20 45.68 -16.97
C ALA A 178 -10.93 46.35 -15.61
N THR A 179 -10.19 45.67 -14.73
CA THR A 179 -9.83 46.22 -13.41
C THR A 179 -8.96 47.47 -13.52
N LEU A 180 -7.98 47.49 -14.42
CA LEU A 180 -7.15 48.67 -14.66
C LEU A 180 -7.96 49.85 -15.23
N LYS A 181 -8.92 49.59 -16.14
CA LYS A 181 -9.81 50.64 -16.66
C LYS A 181 -10.71 51.23 -15.58
N GLU A 182 -11.19 50.42 -14.66
CA GLU A 182 -11.96 50.90 -13.51
C GLU A 182 -11.10 51.78 -12.61
N GLN A 183 -9.87 51.36 -12.31
CA GLN A 183 -8.91 52.17 -11.54
C GLN A 183 -8.54 53.49 -12.25
N GLU A 184 -8.39 53.46 -13.58
CA GLU A 184 -8.14 54.67 -14.37
C GLU A 184 -9.30 55.66 -14.22
N GLN A 185 -10.55 55.17 -14.31
CA GLN A 185 -11.74 56.00 -14.15
C GLN A 185 -11.83 56.63 -12.76
N THR A 186 -11.65 55.84 -11.70
CA THR A 186 -11.70 56.36 -10.32
C THR A 186 -10.61 57.41 -10.07
N LEU A 187 -9.39 57.17 -10.54
CA LEU A 187 -8.29 58.13 -10.42
C LEU A 187 -8.53 59.39 -11.26
N MET A 188 -9.17 59.30 -12.43
CA MET A 188 -9.55 60.47 -13.22
C MET A 188 -10.58 61.34 -12.49
N GLU A 189 -11.59 60.71 -11.88
CA GLU A 189 -12.62 61.40 -11.09
C GLU A 189 -12.01 62.10 -9.87
N GLU A 190 -11.16 61.39 -9.10
CA GLU A 190 -10.46 61.98 -7.95
C GLU A 190 -9.55 63.15 -8.36
N ASN A 191 -8.79 63.00 -9.45
CA ASN A 191 -7.96 64.08 -9.98
C ASN A 191 -8.79 65.30 -10.42
N ALA A 192 -9.97 65.08 -11.02
CA ALA A 192 -10.86 66.17 -11.38
C ALA A 192 -11.34 66.93 -10.14
N LEU A 193 -11.77 66.21 -9.08
CA LEU A 193 -12.18 66.81 -7.81
C LEU A 193 -11.05 67.60 -7.14
N LEU A 194 -9.83 67.05 -7.13
CA LEU A 194 -8.65 67.74 -6.58
C LEU A 194 -8.32 69.00 -7.36
N ARG A 195 -8.39 68.98 -8.70
CA ARG A 195 -8.19 70.16 -9.54
C ARG A 195 -9.20 71.26 -9.22
N GLU A 196 -10.47 70.93 -9.05
CA GLU A 196 -11.49 71.90 -8.64
C GLU A 196 -11.20 72.48 -7.24
N LYS A 197 -10.83 71.63 -6.28
CA LYS A 197 -10.45 72.09 -4.93
C LYS A 197 -9.25 73.04 -4.94
N CYS A 198 -8.23 72.74 -5.75
CA CYS A 198 -7.05 73.60 -5.91
C CYS A 198 -7.42 74.96 -6.52
N LYS A 199 -8.30 74.98 -7.53
CA LYS A 199 -8.82 76.23 -8.12
C LYS A 199 -9.57 77.08 -7.10
N LEU A 200 -10.36 76.46 -6.22
CA LEU A 200 -11.06 77.19 -5.17
C LEU A 200 -10.10 77.74 -4.10
N GLN A 201 -9.10 76.96 -3.69
CA GLN A 201 -8.06 77.42 -2.75
C GLN A 201 -7.20 78.55 -3.31
N SER A 202 -6.86 78.53 -4.60
CA SER A 202 -6.10 79.62 -5.23
C SER A 202 -6.91 80.91 -5.33
N GLN A 203 -8.23 80.82 -5.52
CA GLN A 203 -9.14 81.96 -5.53
C GLN A 203 -9.42 82.55 -4.13
N LEU A 204 -9.30 81.75 -3.07
CA LEU A 204 -9.48 82.18 -1.68
C LEU A 204 -8.23 82.80 -1.04
N ARG A 205 -7.09 82.85 -1.75
CA ARG A 205 -5.87 83.53 -1.28
C ARG A 205 -5.98 85.03 -1.61
N PRO A 206 -6.02 85.95 -0.62
CA PRO A 206 -6.03 87.38 -0.91
C PRO A 206 -4.73 87.77 -1.61
N ALA A 207 -4.84 88.61 -2.63
CA ALA A 207 -3.72 89.27 -3.29
C ALA A 207 -2.86 90.00 -2.23
N ALA A 208 -1.74 89.41 -1.86
CA ALA A 208 -0.70 90.06 -1.10
C ALA A 208 0.63 89.91 -1.85
N ALA A 209 1.08 91.06 -2.35
CA ALA A 209 2.37 91.41 -2.93
C ALA A 209 2.64 91.05 -4.41
N PRO A 210 3.27 91.98 -5.18
CA PRO A 210 3.48 91.85 -6.61
C PRO A 210 4.62 90.88 -6.95
N GLU A 211 4.56 90.49 -8.21
CA GLU A 211 5.29 89.47 -8.93
C GLU A 211 6.83 89.59 -8.89
N GLU A 212 7.51 88.46 -8.76
CA GLU A 212 8.63 88.14 -9.62
C GLU A 212 8.21 86.97 -10.51
N THR A 213 7.78 87.29 -11.73
CA THR A 213 7.68 86.35 -12.83
C THR A 213 9.08 85.82 -13.15
N VAL A 214 9.38 84.59 -12.75
CA VAL A 214 10.45 83.82 -13.39
C VAL A 214 9.83 83.20 -14.65
N PRO A 215 10.27 83.57 -15.86
CA PRO A 215 9.82 82.91 -17.08
C PRO A 215 10.40 81.49 -17.05
N CYS A 216 9.57 80.49 -16.79
CA CYS A 216 9.94 79.12 -17.13
C CYS A 216 9.72 78.98 -18.65
N SER A 217 10.82 78.99 -19.39
CA SER A 217 10.86 78.91 -20.84
C SER A 217 9.96 77.79 -21.36
N GLN A 218 9.14 78.11 -22.35
CA GLN A 218 8.58 77.13 -23.26
C GLN A 218 9.71 76.64 -24.17
N ASP A 219 10.58 75.78 -23.65
CA ASP A 219 11.46 74.99 -24.49
C ASP A 219 10.86 73.59 -24.57
N GLY A 220 10.04 73.43 -25.61
CA GLY A 220 9.67 72.12 -26.14
C GLY A 220 10.92 71.47 -26.72
N GLU A 221 11.82 71.01 -25.86
CA GLU A 221 12.78 69.99 -26.23
C GLU A 221 12.05 68.66 -26.09
N ASN A 222 11.57 68.14 -27.22
CA ASN A 222 11.37 66.70 -27.38
C ASN A 222 12.73 66.04 -27.12
N MET A 223 13.03 65.72 -25.87
CA MET A 223 14.04 64.71 -25.59
C MET A 223 13.45 63.39 -26.05
N GLU A 224 13.81 62.99 -27.26
CA GLU A 224 13.73 61.60 -27.69
C GLU A 224 14.63 60.80 -26.75
N VAL A 225 14.04 60.33 -25.65
CA VAL A 225 14.70 59.36 -24.78
C VAL A 225 14.66 58.06 -25.56
N GLU A 226 15.78 57.71 -26.17
CA GLU A 226 16.00 56.40 -26.78
C GLU A 226 15.99 55.36 -25.64
N THR A 227 14.80 54.94 -25.23
CA THR A 227 14.65 53.78 -24.36
C THR A 227 15.01 52.58 -25.22
N GLU A 228 16.19 52.00 -25.02
CA GLU A 228 16.49 50.64 -25.49
C GLU A 228 15.60 49.65 -24.72
N LEU A 229 14.31 49.64 -25.04
CA LEU A 229 13.35 48.68 -24.56
C LEU A 229 13.52 47.42 -25.41
N TYR A 230 14.44 46.55 -24.99
CA TYR A 230 14.62 45.24 -25.61
C TYR A 230 13.42 44.35 -25.27
N ILE A 231 12.37 44.39 -26.10
CA ILE A 231 11.30 43.37 -26.11
C ILE A 231 11.80 42.20 -26.95
N GLY A 232 12.75 41.43 -26.42
CA GLY A 232 13.28 40.23 -27.06
C GLY A 232 13.34 39.06 -26.08
N TRP A 233 12.92 37.88 -26.53
CA TRP A 233 12.99 36.65 -25.73
C TRP A 233 14.45 36.29 -25.41
N PRO A 234 14.80 36.01 -24.15
CA PRO A 234 16.16 35.63 -23.79
C PRO A 234 16.43 34.22 -24.31
N GLY A 235 17.48 34.07 -25.13
CA GLY A 235 18.08 32.77 -25.40
C GLY A 235 17.88 32.21 -26.82
N ARG A 236 18.61 32.77 -27.79
CA ARG A 236 19.22 31.95 -28.85
C ARG A 236 20.64 32.43 -29.08
N GLY A 237 21.61 31.64 -28.60
CA GLY A 237 23.03 31.87 -28.83
C GLY A 237 23.33 31.95 -30.33
N ARG A 238 23.80 33.11 -30.78
CA ARG A 238 24.37 33.26 -32.12
C ARG A 238 25.72 32.56 -32.15
N THR A 239 25.81 31.49 -32.93
CA THR A 239 27.08 30.98 -33.44
C THR A 239 27.67 32.04 -34.39
N ASN A 240 28.87 32.51 -34.07
CA ASN A 240 29.58 33.50 -34.86
C ASN A 240 30.19 32.82 -36.10
N CYS A 241 29.54 32.94 -37.25
CA CYS A 241 30.12 32.55 -38.53
C CYS A 241 31.11 33.63 -38.97
N ARG A 242 32.39 33.43 -38.61
CA ARG A 242 33.53 34.06 -39.28
C ARG A 242 33.49 33.67 -40.77
N SER A 243 33.35 34.65 -41.65
CA SER A 243 33.87 34.54 -43.01
C SER A 243 34.72 35.79 -43.29
N GLN A 244 36.03 35.59 -43.22
CA GLN A 244 37.00 36.36 -44.00
C GLN A 244 37.49 35.41 -45.08
N GLY A 245 37.37 35.85 -46.33
CA GLY A 245 37.75 35.16 -47.55
C GLY A 245 37.31 36.03 -48.71
#